data_AF-W1X8D6-F1
#
_entry.id   AF-W1X8D6-F1
#
_cell.length_a   1.000
_cell.length_b   1.000
_cell.length_c   1.000
_cell.angle_alpha   90.00
_cell.angle_beta   90.00
_cell.angle_gamma   90.00
#
_symmetry.space_group_name_H-M   'P 1'
#
loop_
_entity.id
_entity.type
_entity.pdbx_description
1 polymer ?
#
loop_
_entity_poly.entity_id
_entity_poly.type
_entity_poly.pdbx_seq_one_letter_code
_entity_poly.pdbx_strand_id
1 'polypeptide(L)'
;EDYYDTNDNKEFTKRYLECEQDPNLHGIEVPALDMMKKIMRSAVETGTPFIFFRDTVNAANPNKHAGMIYASNLCHEIAQNV
;
A
#
# COMPACT_ATOMS: atom_id res chain seq x y z
N GLU A 1 4.29 9.96 4.78
CA GLU A 1 4.39 8.48 4.73
C GLU A 1 5.18 8.09 3.48
N ASP A 2 6.48 8.41 3.50
CA ASP A 2 7.33 8.35 2.32
C ASP A 2 8.17 7.08 2.24
N TYR A 3 7.60 5.96 2.68
CA TYR A 3 8.33 4.71 2.83
C TYR A 3 7.56 3.56 2.19
N TYR A 4 8.31 2.64 1.62
CA TYR A 4 7.85 1.39 1.05
C TYR A 4 8.91 0.32 1.34
N ASP A 5 8.51 -0.94 1.36
CA ASP A 5 9.45 -2.01 1.62
C ASP A 5 10.14 -2.49 0.33
N THR A 6 11.40 -2.88 0.47
CA THR A 6 12.20 -3.57 -0.54
C THR A 6 12.73 -4.87 0.06
N ASN A 7 13.33 -5.73 -0.76
CA ASN A 7 13.92 -6.98 -0.27
C ASN A 7 14.98 -6.75 0.83
N ASP A 8 15.73 -5.65 0.74
CA ASP A 8 16.85 -5.35 1.63
C ASP A 8 16.48 -4.36 2.75
N ASN A 9 15.41 -3.58 2.58
CA ASN A 9 15.01 -2.53 3.52
C ASN A 9 13.50 -2.55 3.78
N LYS A 10 13.11 -2.76 5.04
CA LYS A 10 11.72 -2.85 5.49
C LYS A 10 11.27 -1.65 6.33
N GLU A 11 11.52 -0.44 5.82
CA GLU A 11 11.28 0.80 6.56
C GLU A 11 9.79 1.04 6.83
N PHE A 12 8.89 0.69 5.90
CA PHE A 12 7.44 0.82 6.16
C PHE A 12 7.01 -0.13 7.29
N THR A 13 7.43 -1.40 7.22
CA THR A 13 7.13 -2.37 8.28
C THR A 13 7.63 -1.89 9.65
N LYS A 14 8.84 -1.34 9.72
CA LYS A 14 9.40 -0.81 10.97
C LYS A 14 8.50 0.29 11.56
N ARG A 15 8.12 1.29 10.76
CA ARG A 15 7.24 2.40 11.17
C ARG A 15 5.87 1.91 11.61
N TYR A 16 5.32 0.94 10.89
CA TYR A 16 4.03 0.35 11.23
C TYR A 16 4.04 -0.29 12.63
N LEU A 17 5.10 -1.04 12.95
CA LEU A 17 5.26 -1.66 14.28
C LEU A 17 5.49 -0.61 15.39
N GLU A 18 6.20 0.49 15.09
CA GLU A 18 6.31 1.62 16.02
C GLU A 18 4.94 2.24 16.33
N CYS A 19 4.08 2.39 15.31
CA CYS A 19 2.71 2.88 15.50
C CYS A 19 1.83 1.89 16.28
N GLU A 20 1.96 0.59 16.03
CA GLU A 20 1.21 -0.46 16.76
C GLU A 20 1.53 -0.45 18.26
N GLN A 21 2.76 -0.10 18.62
CA GLN A 21 3.22 -0.04 20.02
C GLN A 21 2.93 1.29 20.71
N ASP A 22 2.50 2.33 19.97
CA ASP A 22 2.23 3.64 20.54
C ASP A 22 0.89 3.63 21.31
N PRO A 23 0.90 3.81 22.65
CA PRO A 23 -0.32 3.81 23.45
C PRO A 23 -1.26 4.99 23.14
N ASN A 24 -0.78 6.02 22.44
CA ASN A 24 -1.59 7.18 22.03
C ASN A 24 -2.33 6.94 20.72
N LEU A 25 -1.99 5.88 19.98
CA LEU A 25 -2.68 5.49 18.75
C LEU A 25 -3.69 4.38 19.06
N HIS A 26 -4.91 4.54 18.56
CA HIS A 26 -5.97 3.55 18.72
C HIS A 26 -6.35 2.99 17.36
N GLY A 27 -5.92 1.76 17.10
CA GLY A 27 -6.28 1.00 15.91
C GLY A 27 -7.52 0.13 16.13
N ILE A 28 -8.09 -0.35 15.02
CA ILE A 28 -9.06 -1.45 15.04
C ILE A 28 -8.34 -2.68 14.50
N GLU A 29 -8.23 -3.72 15.33
CA GLU A 29 -7.69 -5.00 14.89
C GLU A 29 -8.72 -5.75 14.05
N VAL A 30 -8.32 -6.18 12.86
CA VAL A 30 -9.17 -6.96 11.95
C VAL A 30 -8.36 -8.13 11.39
N PRO A 31 -8.93 -9.35 11.33
CA PRO A 31 -8.26 -10.47 10.68
C PRO A 31 -7.98 -10.15 9.20
N ALA A 32 -6.72 -10.21 8.79
CA ALA A 32 -6.30 -9.88 7.42
C ALA A 32 -7.06 -10.70 6.35
N LEU A 33 -7.29 -11.99 6.63
CA LEU A 33 -8.03 -12.87 5.73
C LEU A 33 -9.48 -12.41 5.52
N ASP A 34 -10.12 -11.84 6.54
CA ASP A 34 -11.50 -11.35 6.43
C ASP A 34 -11.57 -10.05 5.63
N MET A 35 -10.56 -9.19 5.74
CA MET A 35 -10.41 -8.03 4.86
C MET A 35 -10.25 -8.46 3.39
N MET A 36 -9.38 -9.44 3.12
CA MET A 36 -9.18 -9.95 1.76
C MET A 36 -10.45 -10.56 1.18
N LYS A 37 -11.22 -11.32 1.96
CA LYS A 37 -12.54 -11.85 1.53
C LYS A 37 -13.50 -10.72 1.14
N LYS A 38 -13.54 -9.61 1.88
CA LYS A 38 -14.39 -8.46 1.56
C LYS A 38 -13.96 -7.79 0.25
N ILE A 39 -12.67 -7.56 0.07
CA ILE A 39 -12.10 -7.00 -1.17
C ILE A 39 -12.48 -7.88 -2.37
N MET A 40 -12.28 -9.20 -2.26
CA MET A 40 -12.60 -10.14 -3.34
C MET A 40 -14.09 -10.17 -3.68
N ARG A 41 -14.98 -10.19 -2.68
CA ARG A 41 -16.43 -10.14 -2.93
C ARG A 41 -16.82 -8.88 -3.69
N SER A 42 -16.37 -7.72 -3.21
CA SER A 42 -16.62 -6.43 -3.88
C SER A 42 -16.10 -6.43 -5.32
N ALA A 43 -14.89 -6.96 -5.54
CA ALA A 43 -14.29 -7.00 -6.87
C ALA A 43 -15.07 -7.91 -7.84
N VAL A 44 -15.60 -9.03 -7.36
CA VAL A 44 -16.45 -9.93 -8.18
C VAL A 44 -17.81 -9.30 -8.46
N GLU A 45 -18.40 -8.61 -7.48
CA GLU A 45 -19.74 -8.03 -7.60
C GLU A 45 -19.77 -6.74 -8.44
N THR A 46 -18.74 -5.90 -8.33
CA THR A 46 -18.74 -4.54 -8.87
C THR A 46 -17.54 -4.22 -9.77
N GLY A 47 -16.55 -5.11 -9.85
CA GLY A 47 -15.27 -4.82 -10.50
C GLY A 47 -14.32 -3.93 -9.69
N THR A 48 -14.69 -3.55 -8.45
CA THR A 48 -13.91 -2.64 -7.59
C THR A 48 -13.82 -3.18 -6.15
N PRO A 49 -12.82 -2.78 -5.32
CA PRO A 49 -11.79 -1.79 -5.59
C PRO A 49 -10.70 -2.34 -6.51
N PHE A 50 -10.02 -1.44 -7.19
CA PHE A 50 -8.81 -1.80 -7.90
C PHE A 50 -7.65 -1.96 -6.92
N ILE A 51 -6.71 -2.87 -7.22
CA ILE A 51 -5.59 -3.21 -6.34
C ILE A 51 -4.31 -2.61 -6.90
N PHE A 52 -3.55 -1.91 -6.06
CA PHE A 52 -2.29 -1.27 -6.43
C PHE A 52 -1.17 -1.69 -5.47
N PHE A 53 -0.21 -2.45 -5.99
CA PHE A 53 0.95 -2.92 -5.22
C PHE A 53 2.04 -1.85 -5.21
N ARG A 54 1.91 -0.88 -4.30
CA ARG A 54 2.78 0.30 -4.21
C ARG A 54 4.27 -0.02 -4.11
N ASP A 55 4.63 -1.05 -3.34
CA ASP A 55 6.02 -1.45 -3.15
C ASP A 55 6.66 -1.93 -4.46
N THR A 56 5.96 -2.80 -5.20
CA THR A 56 6.41 -3.29 -6.52
C THR A 56 6.59 -2.13 -7.51
N VAL A 57 5.65 -1.19 -7.53
CA VAL A 57 5.68 -0.05 -8.45
C VAL A 57 6.83 0.91 -8.09
N ASN A 58 7.04 1.21 -6.81
CA ASN A 58 8.15 2.07 -6.38
C ASN A 58 9.52 1.39 -6.50
N ALA A 59 9.60 0.06 -6.34
CA ALA A 59 10.81 -0.70 -6.62
C ALA A 59 11.24 -0.53 -8.09
N ALA A 60 10.28 -0.55 -9.02
CA ALA A 60 10.47 -0.37 -10.46
C ALA A 60 10.49 1.10 -10.93
N ASN A 61 10.31 2.07 -10.03
CA ASN A 61 10.30 3.49 -10.38
C ASN A 61 11.68 3.93 -10.92
N PRO A 62 11.80 4.41 -12.17
CA PRO A 62 13.07 4.92 -12.71
C PRO A 62 13.46 6.29 -12.12
N ASN A 63 12.49 7.06 -11.62
CA ASN A 63 12.66 8.43 -11.16
C ASN A 63 12.64 8.54 -9.63
N LYS A 64 13.32 7.64 -8.91
CA LYS A 64 13.35 7.63 -7.42
C LYS A 64 13.84 8.95 -6.80
N HIS A 65 14.66 9.70 -7.54
CA HIS A 65 15.18 11.00 -7.12
C HIS A 65 14.11 12.11 -7.14
N ALA A 66 13.00 11.90 -7.85
CA ALA A 66 11.93 12.88 -8.06
C ALA A 66 10.65 12.50 -7.29
N GLY A 67 10.77 11.85 -6.14
CA GLY A 67 9.64 11.46 -5.30
C GLY A 67 9.20 10.01 -5.50
N MET A 68 7.94 9.72 -5.17
CA MET A 68 7.39 8.38 -5.13
C MET A 68 6.02 8.30 -5.80
N ILE A 69 5.64 7.09 -6.17
CA ILE A 69 4.36 6.80 -6.79
C ILE A 69 3.39 6.35 -5.70
N TYR A 70 2.34 7.13 -5.48
CA TYR A 70 1.36 6.88 -4.41
C TYR A 70 0.12 6.13 -4.89
N ALA A 71 -0.33 6.39 -6.11
CA ALA A 71 -1.54 5.81 -6.68
C ALA A 71 -1.44 5.75 -8.21
N SER A 72 -2.48 5.20 -8.84
CA SER A 72 -2.65 5.18 -10.28
C SER A 72 -3.88 5.99 -10.72
N ASN A 73 -4.11 6.10 -12.03
CA ASN A 73 -5.31 6.69 -12.61
C ASN A 73 -6.48 5.68 -12.62
N LEU A 74 -7.61 6.08 -13.19
CA LEU A 74 -8.84 5.28 -13.26
C LEU A 74 -8.65 3.90 -13.89
N CYS A 75 -7.78 3.78 -14.90
CA CYS A 75 -7.57 2.54 -15.64
C CYS A 75 -6.34 1.74 -15.18
N HIS A 76 -5.70 2.14 -14.06
CA HIS A 76 -4.62 1.40 -13.40
C HIS A 76 -3.29 1.26 -14.18
N GLU A 77 -3.09 2.05 -15.23
CA GLU A 77 -1.94 1.95 -16.14
C GLU A 77 -0.90 3.07 -15.95
N ILE A 78 -1.29 4.21 -15.35
CA ILE A 78 -0.37 5.33 -15.12
C ILE A 78 0.23 5.24 -13.73
N ALA A 79 1.57 5.22 -13.66
CA ALA A 79 2.35 5.23 -12.43
C ALA A 79 3.33 6.41 -12.48
N GLN A 80 2.96 7.52 -11.86
CA GLN A 80 3.71 8.77 -11.92
C GLN A 80 4.13 9.24 -10.53
N ASN A 81 5.35 9.77 -10.44
CA ASN A 81 5.83 10.47 -9.26
C ASN A 81 4.94 11.69 -8.96
N VAL A 82 4.60 11.85 -7.68
CA VAL A 82 3.92 13.05 -7.15
C VAL A 82 4.83 13.78 -6.18
#